data_AF-A0A7C4K9S4-F1
#
_entry.id   AF-A0A7C4K9S4-F1
#
_cell.length_a   1.000
_cell.length_b   1.000
_cell.length_c   1.000
_cell.angle_alpha   90.00
_cell.angle_beta   90.00
_cell.angle_gamma   90.00
#
_symmetry.space_group_name_H-M   'P 1'
#
loop_
_entity.id
_entity.type
_entity.pdbx_description
1 polymer ?
#
loop_
_entity_poly.entity_id
_entity_poly.type
_entity_poly.pdbx_seq_one_letter_code
_entity_poly.pdbx_strand_id
1 'polypeptide(L)'
;MPTNIHFFGTVGTSKNIIAYGNLGSYLISTDGGINWKQKTIDNFREIRKIVSYNDTLWGIIHNGFLINSIDHGQNWKIINIKKYLKEDDILASILASDDYIYIRSFFSVLRFDKNFNYINSYSDSLLDISMFQYSIPDLIMPFERNDMYYIYNNIIVESIYKDGIVVLSK
;
A
#
# COMPACT_ATOMS: atom_id res chain seq x y z
N MET A 1 7.00 -29.04 3.13
CA MET A 1 5.58 -28.77 2.80
C MET A 1 5.55 -27.55 1.90
N PRO A 2 4.77 -27.51 0.81
CA PRO A 2 4.63 -26.28 0.03
C PRO A 2 4.02 -25.19 0.93
N THR A 3 4.64 -24.02 0.97
CA THR A 3 4.11 -22.84 1.65
C THR A 3 2.89 -22.33 0.87
N ASN A 4 1.73 -22.28 1.51
CA ASN A 4 0.53 -21.75 0.90
C ASN A 4 0.64 -20.21 0.79
N ILE A 5 0.62 -19.68 -0.45
CA ILE A 5 0.73 -18.25 -0.72
C ILE A 5 -0.66 -17.71 -1.00
N HIS A 6 -1.06 -16.69 -0.23
CA HIS A 6 -2.29 -15.96 -0.41
C HIS A 6 -1.99 -14.65 -1.12
N PHE A 7 -2.55 -14.47 -2.32
CA PHE A 7 -2.43 -13.23 -3.08
C PHE A 7 -3.52 -12.23 -2.69
N PHE A 8 -3.15 -10.97 -2.55
CA PHE A 8 -4.00 -9.88 -2.07
C PHE A 8 -4.34 -8.86 -3.16
N GLY A 9 -3.63 -8.90 -4.29
CA GLY A 9 -3.96 -8.05 -5.43
C GLY A 9 -3.01 -8.21 -6.59
N THR A 10 -3.31 -7.44 -7.64
CA THR A 10 -2.51 -7.38 -8.87
C THR A 10 -2.24 -5.94 -9.27
N VAL A 11 -1.09 -5.70 -9.89
CA VAL A 11 -0.72 -4.40 -10.45
C VAL A 11 -0.06 -4.58 -11.81
N GLY A 12 -0.38 -3.70 -12.75
CA GLY A 12 0.20 -3.68 -14.09
C GLY A 12 1.15 -2.50 -14.28
N THR A 13 2.16 -2.73 -15.11
CA THR A 13 2.92 -1.69 -15.80
C THR A 13 2.79 -1.92 -17.31
N SER A 14 3.39 -1.05 -18.12
CA SER A 14 3.45 -1.24 -19.57
C SER A 14 4.14 -2.54 -20.03
N LYS A 15 4.96 -3.17 -19.16
CA LYS A 15 5.73 -4.38 -19.51
C LYS A 15 5.31 -5.62 -18.74
N ASN A 16 5.04 -5.47 -17.45
CA ASN A 16 4.89 -6.59 -16.53
C ASN A 16 3.58 -6.53 -15.77
N ILE A 17 3.02 -7.70 -15.50
CA ILE A 17 1.89 -7.90 -14.58
C ILE A 17 2.43 -8.56 -13.32
N ILE A 18 2.00 -8.07 -12.17
CA ILE A 18 2.45 -8.55 -10.86
C ILE A 18 1.23 -8.95 -10.04
N ALA A 19 1.26 -10.15 -9.45
CA ALA A 19 0.34 -10.56 -8.39
C ALA A 19 1.12 -10.65 -7.08
N TYR A 20 0.67 -10.00 -6.02
CA TYR A 20 1.42 -9.89 -4.75
C TYR A 20 0.61 -10.40 -3.56
N GLY A 21 1.28 -10.80 -2.48
CA GLY A 21 0.61 -11.46 -1.37
C GLY A 21 1.41 -11.56 -0.07
N ASN A 22 1.05 -12.57 0.74
CA ASN A 22 1.70 -12.87 2.01
C ASN A 22 3.16 -13.35 1.82
N LEU A 23 3.92 -13.40 2.93
CA LEU A 23 5.33 -13.85 2.94
C LEU A 23 6.22 -13.10 1.93
N GLY A 24 5.93 -11.81 1.72
CA GLY A 24 6.56 -10.90 0.77
C GLY A 24 6.62 -11.43 -0.66
N SER A 25 5.75 -12.39 -1.00
CA SER A 25 5.80 -13.12 -2.26
C SER A 25 5.03 -12.38 -3.34
N TYR A 26 5.57 -12.43 -4.55
CA TYR A 26 4.88 -11.97 -5.75
C TYR A 26 5.20 -12.86 -6.95
N LEU A 27 4.23 -12.97 -7.85
CA LEU A 27 4.41 -13.52 -9.18
C LEU A 27 4.59 -12.35 -10.14
N ILE A 28 5.49 -12.51 -11.11
CA ILE A 28 5.67 -11.56 -12.20
C ILE A 28 5.55 -12.28 -13.54
N SER A 29 4.75 -11.70 -14.44
CA SER A 29 4.67 -12.11 -15.84
C SER A 29 5.17 -10.98 -16.73
N THR A 30 5.95 -11.34 -17.76
CA THR A 30 6.52 -10.42 -18.75
C THR A 30 5.97 -10.69 -20.16
N ASP A 31 4.96 -11.55 -20.28
CA ASP A 31 4.40 -12.05 -21.55
C ASP A 31 2.87 -12.02 -21.56
N GLY A 32 2.28 -11.05 -20.84
CA GLY A 32 0.84 -10.84 -20.82
C GLY A 32 0.06 -11.85 -19.97
N GLY A 33 0.71 -12.49 -19.00
CA GLY A 33 0.09 -13.42 -18.06
C GLY A 33 0.14 -14.89 -18.50
N ILE A 34 0.89 -15.22 -19.56
CA ILE A 34 1.01 -16.59 -20.07
C ILE A 34 1.93 -17.40 -19.15
N ASN A 35 3.10 -16.85 -18.82
CA ASN A 35 4.05 -17.46 -17.89
C ASN A 35 4.29 -16.54 -16.69
N TRP A 36 4.50 -17.16 -15.53
CA TRP A 36 4.72 -16.46 -14.26
C TRP A 36 5.97 -16.97 -13.56
N LYS A 37 6.74 -16.03 -13.02
CA LYS A 37 7.89 -16.33 -12.16
C LYS A 37 7.61 -15.85 -10.74
N GLN A 38 7.75 -16.74 -9.77
CA GLN A 38 7.69 -16.35 -8.36
C GLN A 38 8.99 -15.69 -7.91
N LYS A 39 8.84 -14.61 -7.14
CA LYS A 39 9.90 -13.87 -6.46
C LYS A 39 9.43 -13.48 -5.06
N THR A 40 10.37 -13.08 -4.21
CA THR A 40 10.10 -12.63 -2.85
C THR A 40 10.89 -11.36 -2.58
N ILE A 41 10.21 -10.34 -2.05
CA ILE A 41 10.84 -9.07 -1.60
C ILE A 41 11.40 -9.23 -0.20
N ASP A 42 10.67 -9.95 0.67
CA ASP A 42 10.99 -10.20 2.07
C ASP A 42 10.34 -11.50 2.53
N ASN A 43 10.99 -12.30 3.38
CA ASN A 43 10.49 -13.65 3.71
C ASN A 43 9.44 -13.68 4.84
N PHE A 44 9.10 -12.53 5.44
CA PHE A 44 8.36 -12.52 6.70
C PHE A 44 7.11 -11.63 6.69
N ARG A 45 7.07 -10.59 5.86
CA ARG A 45 5.99 -9.59 5.88
C ARG A 45 5.13 -9.67 4.63
N GLU A 46 3.82 -9.54 4.80
CA GLU A 46 2.88 -9.43 3.69
C GLU A 46 3.03 -8.12 2.90
N ILE A 47 2.84 -8.21 1.59
CA ILE A 47 2.66 -7.05 0.71
C ILE A 47 1.19 -6.70 0.71
N ARG A 48 0.83 -5.55 1.30
CA ARG A 48 -0.57 -5.16 1.48
C ARG A 48 -1.19 -4.54 0.24
N LYS A 49 -0.46 -3.63 -0.39
CA LYS A 49 -0.91 -2.94 -1.60
C LYS A 49 0.27 -2.50 -2.43
N ILE A 50 0.14 -2.63 -3.76
CA ILE A 50 1.04 -2.02 -4.73
C ILE A 50 0.21 -1.19 -5.70
N VAL A 51 0.67 0.02 -6.01
CA VAL A 51 0.12 0.90 -7.04
C VAL A 51 1.17 1.19 -8.09
N SER A 52 0.72 1.41 -9.32
CA SER A 52 1.56 1.83 -10.44
C SER A 52 1.27 3.28 -10.79
N TYR A 53 2.33 4.05 -11.01
CA TYR A 53 2.25 5.43 -11.49
C TYR A 53 3.38 5.69 -12.47
N ASN A 54 3.05 5.95 -13.74
CA ASN A 54 4.03 6.10 -14.83
C ASN A 54 5.07 4.96 -14.82
N ASP A 55 4.58 3.71 -14.77
CA ASP A 55 5.37 2.47 -14.69
C ASP A 55 6.28 2.30 -13.46
N THR A 56 6.31 3.30 -12.57
CA THR A 56 6.96 3.18 -11.27
C THR A 56 5.99 2.56 -10.28
N LEU A 57 6.43 1.49 -9.63
CA LEU A 57 5.64 0.79 -8.63
C LEU A 57 5.96 1.31 -7.23
N TRP A 58 4.92 1.49 -6.44
CA TRP A 58 4.99 1.88 -5.04
C TRP A 58 4.13 0.94 -4.22
N GLY A 59 4.61 0.46 -3.09
CA GLY A 59 3.84 -0.43 -2.25
C GLY A 59 4.07 -0.24 -0.78
N ILE A 60 3.15 -0.83 -0.01
CA ILE A 60 3.21 -0.91 1.44
C ILE A 60 3.33 -2.37 1.87
N ILE A 61 4.22 -2.61 2.82
CA ILE A 61 4.47 -3.89 3.47
C ILE A 61 4.12 -3.75 4.95
N HIS A 62 3.69 -4.85 5.56
CA HIS A 62 3.43 -4.93 7.01
C HIS A 62 4.60 -4.38 7.86
N ASN A 63 4.30 -3.94 9.08
CA ASN A 63 5.27 -3.35 10.03
C ASN A 63 5.90 -2.02 9.59
N GLY A 64 5.21 -1.22 8.76
CA GLY A 64 5.63 0.15 8.47
C GLY A 64 6.76 0.26 7.43
N PHE A 65 6.70 -0.56 6.39
CA PHE A 65 7.68 -0.53 5.31
C PHE A 65 7.06 -0.11 3.98
N LEU A 66 7.79 0.70 3.23
CA LEU A 66 7.47 1.05 1.84
C LEU A 66 8.39 0.29 0.90
N ILE A 67 7.87 0.00 -0.28
CA ILE A 67 8.63 -0.57 -1.39
C ILE A 67 8.48 0.28 -2.64
N ASN A 68 9.53 0.32 -3.45
CA ASN A 68 9.50 0.95 -4.76
C ASN A 68 10.31 0.15 -5.77
N SER A 69 9.79 0.08 -7.00
CA SER A 69 10.49 -0.47 -8.15
C SER A 69 10.35 0.50 -9.32
N ILE A 70 11.49 0.81 -9.93
CA ILE A 70 11.60 1.63 -11.15
C ILE A 70 11.86 0.79 -12.40
N ASP A 71 11.91 -0.54 -12.24
CA ASP A 71 12.25 -1.50 -13.30
C ASP A 71 11.12 -2.53 -13.50
N HIS A 72 9.88 -2.06 -13.40
CA HIS A 72 8.67 -2.86 -13.62
C HIS A 72 8.57 -4.08 -12.68
N GLY A 73 9.03 -3.96 -11.44
CA GLY A 73 8.95 -4.99 -10.41
C GLY A 73 10.03 -6.05 -10.50
N GLN A 74 11.12 -5.80 -11.22
CA GLN A 74 12.24 -6.74 -11.29
C GLN A 74 13.08 -6.70 -10.02
N ASN A 75 13.32 -5.50 -9.48
CA ASN A 75 14.01 -5.23 -8.23
C ASN A 75 13.25 -4.21 -7.38
N TRP A 76 13.45 -4.25 -6.07
CA TRP A 76 12.72 -3.43 -5.11
C TRP A 76 13.66 -2.76 -4.12
N LYS A 77 13.47 -1.45 -3.92
CA LYS A 77 14.01 -0.69 -2.78
C LYS A 77 13.04 -0.79 -1.62
N ILE A 78 13.55 -1.05 -0.41
CA ILE A 78 12.75 -1.17 0.81
C ILE A 78 13.11 -0.03 1.77
N ILE A 79 12.11 0.64 2.34
CA ILE A 79 12.28 1.80 3.22
C ILE A 79 11.47 1.58 4.49
N ASN A 80 12.09 1.71 5.66
CA ASN A 80 11.40 1.69 6.95
C ASN A 80 10.89 3.10 7.30
N ILE A 81 9.58 3.24 7.49
CA ILE A 81 8.93 4.50 7.86
C ILE A 81 8.37 4.49 9.29
N LYS A 82 8.65 3.46 10.09
CA LYS A 82 8.08 3.28 11.44
C LYS A 82 8.29 4.47 12.37
N LYS A 83 9.38 5.22 12.20
CA LYS A 83 9.65 6.46 12.99
C LYS A 83 8.64 7.59 12.76
N TYR A 84 7.84 7.52 11.69
CA TYR A 84 6.78 8.48 11.37
C TYR A 84 5.39 7.98 11.77
N LEU A 85 5.30 6.77 12.32
CA LEU A 85 4.06 6.10 12.68
C LEU A 85 3.85 6.15 14.19
N LYS A 86 2.58 6.11 14.62
CA LYS A 86 2.25 5.85 16.02
C LYS A 86 2.62 4.41 16.40
N GLU A 87 2.70 4.15 17.70
CA GLU A 87 2.80 2.78 18.21
C GLU A 87 1.59 1.96 17.71
N ASP A 88 1.85 0.73 17.25
CA ASP A 88 0.88 -0.18 16.64
C ASP A 88 0.12 0.36 15.41
N ASP A 89 0.58 1.44 14.77
CA ASP A 89 -0.03 1.93 13.54
C ASP A 89 0.21 0.96 12.37
N ILE A 90 -0.84 0.77 11.59
CA ILE A 90 -0.91 -0.21 10.52
C ILE A 90 -1.12 0.51 9.19
N LEU A 91 -0.31 0.17 8.19
CA LEU A 91 -0.46 0.72 6.84
C LEU A 91 -1.67 0.07 6.14
N ALA A 92 -2.61 0.89 5.70
CA ALA A 92 -3.86 0.45 5.08
C ALA A 92 -3.84 0.61 3.55
N SER A 93 -3.33 1.74 3.04
CA SER A 93 -3.36 2.02 1.60
C SER A 93 -2.24 2.96 1.18
N ILE A 94 -2.02 3.03 -0.11
CA ILE A 94 -1.01 3.89 -0.75
C ILE A 94 -1.59 4.49 -2.02
N LEU A 95 -1.23 5.74 -2.27
CA LEU A 95 -1.57 6.48 -3.47
C LEU A 95 -0.33 7.20 -3.99
N ALA A 96 -0.09 7.12 -5.29
CA ALA A 96 0.97 7.84 -5.97
C ALA A 96 0.36 8.92 -6.89
N SER A 97 0.94 10.11 -6.88
CA SER A 97 0.64 11.23 -7.77
C SER A 97 1.90 11.66 -8.53
N ASP A 98 1.90 12.80 -9.23
CA ASP A 98 3.11 13.33 -9.87
C ASP A 98 4.24 13.61 -8.87
N ASP A 99 3.96 14.40 -7.84
CA ASP A 99 5.00 14.93 -6.94
C ASP A 99 5.20 14.08 -5.68
N TYR A 100 4.15 13.37 -5.26
CA TYR A 100 4.09 12.78 -3.92
C TYR A 100 3.61 11.33 -3.94
N ILE A 101 3.93 10.64 -2.85
CA ILE A 101 3.23 9.44 -2.40
C ILE A 101 2.53 9.74 -1.09
N TYR A 102 1.33 9.21 -0.96
CA TYR A 102 0.49 9.31 0.22
C TYR A 102 0.30 7.93 0.79
N ILE A 103 0.50 7.81 2.10
CA ILE A 103 0.38 6.55 2.84
C ILE A 103 -0.77 6.69 3.81
N ARG A 104 -1.82 5.89 3.63
CA ARG A 104 -2.90 5.75 4.59
C ARG A 104 -2.46 4.79 5.68
N SER A 105 -2.39 5.29 6.90
CA SER A 105 -2.29 4.46 8.09
C SER A 105 -3.65 4.36 8.79
N PHE A 106 -3.75 3.60 9.87
CA PHE A 106 -5.00 3.47 10.62
C PHE A 106 -5.39 4.77 11.33
N PHE A 107 -4.43 5.67 11.56
CA PHE A 107 -4.68 6.92 12.27
C PHE A 107 -4.50 8.17 11.40
N SER A 108 -3.81 8.06 10.28
CA SER A 108 -3.32 9.24 9.56
C SER A 108 -3.18 9.03 8.06
N VAL A 109 -2.96 10.13 7.35
CA VAL A 109 -2.44 10.14 5.98
C VAL A 109 -1.07 10.82 6.03
N LEU A 110 -0.03 10.08 5.69
CA LEU A 110 1.34 10.60 5.60
C LEU A 110 1.65 11.00 4.16
N ARG A 111 2.38 12.09 3.97
CA ARG A 111 2.85 12.57 2.66
C ARG A 111 4.37 12.49 2.60
N PHE A 112 4.87 11.88 1.54
CA PHE A 112 6.30 11.83 1.20
C PHE A 112 6.50 12.31 -0.23
N ASP A 113 7.67 12.86 -0.54
CA ASP A 113 8.08 13.04 -1.93
C ASP A 113 8.43 11.68 -2.60
N LYS A 114 8.71 11.71 -3.91
CA LYS A 114 9.14 10.52 -4.68
C LYS A 114 10.50 9.95 -4.27
N ASN A 115 11.24 10.61 -3.39
CA ASN A 115 12.51 10.11 -2.85
C ASN A 115 12.37 9.51 -1.45
N PHE A 116 11.14 9.39 -0.93
CA PHE A 116 10.82 8.96 0.43
C PHE A 116 11.21 9.95 1.53
N ASN A 117 11.39 11.23 1.20
CA ASN A 117 11.51 12.26 2.22
C ASN A 117 10.12 12.57 2.78
N TYR A 118 9.98 12.46 4.09
CA TYR A 118 8.76 12.82 4.79
C TYR A 118 8.50 14.32 4.68
N ILE A 119 7.27 14.70 4.32
CA ILE A 119 6.84 16.09 4.18
C ILE A 119 6.01 16.50 5.40
N ASN A 120 4.89 15.81 5.62
CA ASN A 120 3.98 16.03 6.74
C ASN A 120 3.01 14.84 6.87
N SER A 121 2.17 14.87 7.89
CA SER A 121 1.05 13.96 8.07
C SER A 121 -0.18 14.73 8.52
N TYR A 122 -1.34 14.17 8.23
CA TYR A 122 -2.62 14.66 8.70
C TYR A 122 -3.30 13.54 9.50
N SER A 123 -3.74 13.87 10.71
CA SER A 123 -4.42 12.95 11.62
C SER A 123 -5.69 13.60 12.13
N ASP A 124 -6.80 12.87 12.11
CA ASP A 124 -8.09 13.30 12.62
C ASP A 124 -8.88 12.07 13.13
N SER A 125 -9.79 12.27 14.07
CA SER A 125 -10.72 11.22 14.52
C SER A 125 -11.53 10.59 13.38
N LEU A 126 -11.85 11.35 12.33
CA LEU A 126 -12.54 10.86 11.13
C LEU A 126 -11.70 9.91 10.29
N LEU A 127 -10.39 9.91 10.52
CA LEU A 127 -9.41 9.05 9.89
C LEU A 127 -8.98 7.89 10.77
N ASP A 128 -9.45 7.81 12.02
CA ASP A 128 -9.11 6.71 12.93
C ASP A 128 -9.96 5.48 12.60
N ILE A 129 -9.31 4.42 12.13
CA ILE A 129 -9.94 3.13 11.81
C ILE A 129 -9.41 1.99 12.68
N SER A 130 -8.72 2.32 13.78
CA SER A 130 -8.06 1.34 14.66
C SER A 130 -9.03 0.36 15.33
N MET A 131 -10.31 0.72 15.46
CA MET A 131 -11.34 -0.19 15.97
C MET A 131 -11.44 -1.52 15.20
N PHE A 132 -11.07 -1.53 13.92
CA PHE A 132 -11.06 -2.76 13.12
C PHE A 132 -9.93 -3.72 13.49
N GLN A 133 -8.85 -3.26 14.13
CA GLN A 133 -7.77 -4.13 14.60
C GLN A 133 -8.25 -5.14 15.66
N TYR A 134 -9.29 -4.77 16.43
CA TYR A 134 -9.81 -5.58 17.53
C TYR A 134 -11.07 -6.36 17.16
N SER A 135 -11.56 -6.21 15.93
CA SER A 135 -12.84 -6.76 15.49
C SER A 135 -12.63 -8.04 14.67
N ILE A 136 -12.73 -9.19 15.34
CA ILE A 136 -12.90 -10.56 14.78
C ILE A 136 -11.60 -11.25 14.27
N PRO A 137 -11.02 -12.20 15.03
CA PRO A 137 -9.81 -12.95 14.66
C PRO A 137 -9.89 -13.80 13.38
N ASP A 138 -11.11 -14.17 12.96
CA ASP A 138 -11.34 -15.17 11.89
C ASP A 138 -11.96 -14.58 10.61
N LEU A 139 -12.26 -13.28 10.58
CA LEU A 139 -12.66 -12.62 9.35
C LEU A 139 -11.39 -12.08 8.68
N ILE A 140 -11.02 -12.61 7.52
CA ILE A 140 -10.20 -11.86 6.58
C ILE A 140 -11.00 -10.59 6.31
N MET A 141 -10.69 -9.49 6.99
CA MET A 141 -11.28 -8.22 6.61
C MET A 141 -10.84 -7.98 5.18
N PRO A 142 -11.76 -7.91 4.20
CA PRO A 142 -11.38 -7.40 2.91
C PRO A 142 -10.87 -5.99 3.19
N PHE A 143 -9.58 -5.73 2.95
CA PHE A 143 -8.96 -4.41 3.08
C PHE A 143 -9.55 -3.38 2.08
N GLU A 144 -10.75 -3.64 1.56
CA GLU A 144 -11.38 -3.05 0.38
C GLU A 144 -11.94 -1.64 0.58
N ARG A 145 -11.90 -1.08 1.80
CA ARG A 145 -12.50 0.24 2.08
C ARG A 145 -11.56 1.26 2.73
N ASN A 146 -10.32 1.34 2.26
CA ASN A 146 -9.38 2.36 2.73
C ASN A 146 -8.62 3.04 1.58
N ASP A 147 -9.23 3.02 0.40
CA ASP A 147 -8.62 3.58 -0.78
C ASP A 147 -8.60 5.11 -0.72
N MET A 148 -7.50 5.66 -1.23
CA MET A 148 -7.32 7.09 -1.38
C MET A 148 -7.39 7.43 -2.86
N TYR A 149 -8.06 8.53 -3.17
CA TYR A 149 -8.24 9.01 -4.54
C TYR A 149 -7.65 10.41 -4.66
N TYR A 150 -6.95 10.68 -5.76
CA TYR A 150 -6.45 12.02 -6.08
C TYR A 150 -7.40 12.70 -7.06
N ILE A 151 -8.08 13.77 -6.64
CA ILE A 151 -9.07 14.48 -7.46
C ILE A 151 -8.90 16.00 -7.30
N TYR A 152 -8.68 16.72 -8.40
CA TYR A 152 -8.57 18.19 -8.43
C TYR A 152 -7.69 18.77 -7.31
N ASN A 153 -6.49 18.21 -7.14
CA ASN A 153 -5.52 18.56 -6.09
C ASN A 153 -5.93 18.24 -4.64
N ASN A 154 -6.94 17.40 -4.45
CA ASN A 154 -7.33 16.89 -3.16
C ASN A 154 -7.11 15.39 -3.08
N ILE A 155 -6.82 14.93 -1.86
CA ILE A 155 -6.89 13.52 -1.53
C ILE A 155 -8.26 13.29 -0.90
N ILE A 156 -9.00 12.37 -1.49
CA ILE A 156 -10.27 11.90 -0.98
C ILE A 156 -10.02 10.57 -0.27
N VAL A 157 -10.47 10.50 0.97
CA VAL A 157 -10.36 9.31 1.82
C VAL A 157 -11.73 9.00 2.41
N GLU A 158 -12.11 7.73 2.40
CA GLU A 158 -13.34 7.28 3.07
C GLU A 158 -13.20 7.45 4.60
N SER A 159 -14.23 8.02 5.22
CA SER A 159 -14.38 8.07 6.67
C SER A 159 -15.29 6.95 7.13
N ILE A 160 -14.92 6.29 8.23
CA ILE A 160 -15.74 5.25 8.85
C ILE A 160 -16.92 5.82 9.63
N TYR A 161 -16.90 7.11 9.97
CA TYR A 161 -18.03 7.78 10.62
C TYR A 161 -18.98 8.32 9.54
N LYS A 162 -20.05 7.57 9.26
CA LYS A 162 -21.25 7.95 8.48
C LYS A 162 -21.05 8.23 6.97
N ASP A 163 -20.77 7.21 6.16
CA ASP A 163 -20.73 7.32 4.68
C ASP A 163 -19.97 8.57 4.17
N GLY A 164 -18.98 8.98 4.96
CA GLY A 164 -18.40 10.32 4.90
C GLY A 164 -17.13 10.32 4.07
N ILE A 165 -16.85 11.45 3.42
CA ILE A 165 -15.61 11.66 2.69
C ILE A 165 -14.78 12.70 3.45
N VAL A 166 -13.53 12.36 3.76
CA VAL A 166 -12.53 13.34 4.19
C VAL A 166 -11.81 13.85 2.95
N VAL A 167 -11.83 15.17 2.76
CA VAL A 167 -11.10 15.85 1.68
C VAL A 167 -9.90 16.56 2.28
N LEU A 168 -8.70 16.13 1.88
CA LEU A 168 -7.44 16.75 2.27
C LEU A 168 -6.93 17.59 1.11
N SER A 169 -6.92 18.92 1.27
CA SER A 169 -6.31 19.83 0.32
C SER A 169 -4.78 19.77 0.42
N LYS A 170 -4.11 19.72 -0.74
CA LYS A 170 -2.65 19.66 -0.88
C LYS A 170 -1.91 20.81 -0.18
#